data_AF-A0A0C3RHJ4-F1
#
_entry.id   AF-A0A0C3RHJ4-F1
#
_cell.length_a   1.000
_cell.length_b   1.000
_cell.length_c   1.000
_cell.angle_alpha   90.00
_cell.angle_beta   90.00
_cell.angle_gamma   90.00
#
_symmetry.space_group_name_H-M   'P 1'
#
loop_
_entity.id
_entity.type
_entity.pdbx_description
1 polymer ?
#
loop_
_entity_poly.entity_id
_entity_poly.type
_entity_poly.pdbx_seq_one_letter_code
_entity_poly.pdbx_strand_id
1 'polypeptide(L)'
;MNSYTFILISLVLFLFPYLGKIWFNRNTLTSTVVSLGLFCTFCGIIWALFNFDVNDIEAALPQLLNRIKTTFYSSVAGMLTSIVLKVFPAFYGIRTTKNIDRSSPSKEDRIVELLSNIEQKIGTATSSETIDNLFNKLNTTLIESHKQQIERTDELSHINQKLSDSLKAIGTAIEKWGENTNKTHHTDYENINKQQSVLDSEIINLNASCKKLDLMINNTKELLQEQMNNVEERFVTKLDSMQEFSQTLLAIVRKLTQDHNAILKQQHSEQEPPK
;
A
#
# COMPACT_ATOMS: atom_id res chain seq x y z
N MET A 1 19.22 -2.64 5.30
CA MET A 1 19.20 -1.17 5.19
C MET A 1 19.36 -0.59 6.59
N ASN A 2 20.34 0.30 6.72
CA ASN A 2 21.11 0.65 7.92
C ASN A 2 20.33 0.99 9.20
N SER A 3 20.71 0.37 10.33
CA SER A 3 20.27 0.72 11.71
C SER A 3 20.40 2.21 12.05
N TYR A 4 21.26 2.92 11.32
CA TYR A 4 21.49 4.35 11.44
C TYR A 4 20.29 5.22 11.04
N THR A 5 19.37 4.75 10.18
CA THR A 5 18.21 5.55 9.74
C THR A 5 17.18 5.75 10.86
N PHE A 6 16.96 4.72 11.69
CA PHE A 6 16.13 4.81 12.89
C PHE A 6 16.69 5.82 13.88
N ILE A 7 18.01 5.77 14.10
CA ILE A 7 18.72 6.67 15.01
C ILE A 7 18.62 8.10 14.49
N LEU A 8 18.79 8.33 13.19
CA LEU A 8 18.66 9.65 12.56
C LEU A 8 17.24 10.21 12.68
N ILE A 9 16.20 9.43 12.40
CA ILE A 9 14.80 9.86 12.47
C ILE A 9 14.39 10.14 13.93
N SER A 10 14.77 9.27 14.85
CA SER A 10 14.49 9.45 16.28
C SER A 10 15.25 10.66 16.85
N LEU A 11 16.52 10.86 16.44
CA LEU A 11 17.32 12.03 16.80
C LEU A 11 16.72 13.34 16.25
N VAL A 12 16.26 13.35 14.99
CA VAL A 12 15.62 14.52 14.37
C VAL A 12 14.32 14.88 15.08
N LEU A 13 13.47 13.90 15.41
CA LEU A 13 12.24 14.12 16.19
C LEU A 13 12.52 14.59 17.62
N PHE A 14 13.59 14.09 18.23
CA PHE A 14 14.02 14.48 19.56
C PHE A 14 14.66 15.88 19.59
N LEU A 15 15.38 16.29 18.53
CA LEU A 15 15.96 17.64 18.39
C LEU A 15 14.94 18.67 17.89
N PHE A 16 13.89 18.27 17.19
CA PHE A 16 12.85 19.18 16.69
C PHE A 16 12.27 20.12 17.77
N PRO A 17 11.87 19.64 18.96
CA PRO A 17 11.41 20.53 20.03
C PRO A 17 12.51 21.44 20.60
N TYR A 18 13.78 21.05 20.47
CA TYR A 18 14.93 21.88 20.87
C TYR A 18 15.11 23.08 19.94
N LEU A 19 14.91 22.90 18.62
CA LEU A 19 14.95 23.99 17.63
C LEU A 19 13.66 24.85 17.64
N GLY A 20 12.50 24.24 17.89
CA GLY A 20 11.20 24.92 17.94
C GLY A 20 11.04 25.92 19.10
N LYS A 21 11.95 25.87 20.09
CA LYS A 21 12.02 26.77 21.25
C LYS A 21 12.03 28.26 20.90
N ILE A 22 12.50 28.62 19.70
CA ILE A 22 12.65 30.01 19.25
C ILE A 22 11.38 30.56 18.59
N TRP A 23 10.47 29.71 18.12
CA TRP A 23 9.36 30.13 17.24
C TRP A 23 7.95 29.78 17.75
N PHE A 24 7.80 28.80 18.66
CA PHE A 24 6.48 28.28 19.04
C PHE A 24 6.19 28.29 20.56
N ASN A 25 4.91 28.53 20.88
CA ASN A 25 4.37 28.45 22.25
C ASN A 25 4.19 26.98 22.67
N ARG A 26 4.18 26.67 23.97
CA ARG A 26 4.20 25.29 24.50
C ARG A 26 3.09 24.37 23.99
N ASN A 27 1.86 24.89 23.95
CA ASN A 27 0.69 24.12 23.56
C ASN A 27 0.72 23.81 22.06
N THR A 28 1.18 24.77 21.25
CA THR A 28 1.34 24.57 19.81
C THR A 28 2.50 23.63 19.51
N LEU A 29 3.63 23.74 20.23
CA LEU A 29 4.79 22.84 20.09
C LEU A 29 4.41 21.37 20.30
N THR A 30 3.61 21.09 21.33
CA THR A 30 3.21 19.72 21.66
C THR A 30 2.29 19.13 20.59
N SER A 31 1.32 19.92 20.09
CA SER A 31 0.44 19.50 19.00
C SER A 31 1.22 19.31 17.70
N THR A 32 2.12 20.23 17.38
CA THR A 32 2.95 20.19 16.18
C THR A 32 3.88 18.99 16.16
N VAL A 33 4.48 18.60 17.30
CA VAL A 33 5.33 17.40 17.39
C VAL A 33 4.55 16.12 17.07
N VAL A 34 3.30 16.01 17.56
CA VAL A 34 2.44 14.86 17.24
C VAL A 34 2.05 14.87 15.76
N SER A 35 1.64 16.02 15.23
CA SER A 35 1.32 16.18 13.82
C SER A 35 2.51 15.88 12.90
N LEU A 36 3.73 16.26 13.31
CA LEU A 36 4.96 15.96 12.59
C LEU A 36 5.30 14.46 12.63
N GLY A 37 5.05 13.80 13.77
CA GLY A 37 5.15 12.35 13.90
C GLY A 37 4.20 11.61 12.94
N LEU A 38 2.94 12.07 12.84
CA LEU A 38 1.97 11.55 11.88
C LEU A 38 2.37 11.86 10.43
N PHE A 39 2.85 13.07 10.13
CA PHE A 39 3.36 13.42 8.81
C PHE A 39 4.50 12.50 8.37
N CYS A 40 5.42 12.19 9.29
CA CYS A 40 6.52 11.26 9.03
C CYS A 40 6.00 9.85 8.71
N THR A 41 4.86 9.43 9.26
CA THR A 41 4.24 8.14 8.90
C THR A 41 3.73 8.11 7.48
N PHE A 42 3.05 9.17 7.03
CA PHE A 42 2.55 9.27 5.67
C PHE A 42 3.70 9.30 4.66
N CYS A 43 4.75 10.09 4.91
CA CYS A 43 5.93 10.11 4.06
C CYS A 43 6.63 8.74 3.98
N GLY A 44 6.74 8.04 5.12
CA GLY A 44 7.35 6.70 5.17
C GLY A 44 6.57 5.66 4.37
N ILE A 45 5.24 5.66 4.45
CA ILE A 45 4.37 4.77 3.67
C ILE A 45 4.47 5.08 2.18
N ILE A 46 4.44 6.36 1.79
CA ILE A 46 4.59 6.78 0.38
C ILE A 46 5.93 6.29 -0.17
N TRP A 47 7.02 6.46 0.58
CA TRP A 47 8.34 6.01 0.12
C TRP A 47 8.45 4.47 0.08
N ALA A 48 7.73 3.78 0.97
CA ALA A 48 7.68 2.32 0.95
C ALA A 48 6.93 1.79 -0.27
N LEU A 49 5.83 2.43 -0.66
CA LEU A 49 5.06 2.10 -1.86
C LEU A 49 5.78 2.49 -3.16
N PHE A 50 6.53 3.60 -3.16
CA PHE A 50 7.29 4.04 -4.35
C PHE A 50 8.36 3.04 -4.78
N ASN A 51 8.96 2.32 -3.82
CA ASN A 51 9.95 1.28 -4.07
C ASN A 51 9.35 -0.13 -4.13
N PHE A 52 8.03 -0.26 -4.14
CA PHE A 52 7.37 -1.56 -4.21
C PHE A 52 7.31 -2.02 -5.66
N ASP A 53 8.00 -3.12 -5.98
CA ASP A 53 7.93 -3.75 -7.29
C ASP A 53 6.84 -4.81 -7.29
N VAL A 54 5.84 -4.62 -8.15
CA VAL A 54 4.68 -5.53 -8.28
C VAL A 54 5.08 -6.80 -9.05
N ASN A 55 6.18 -6.78 -9.80
CA ASN A 55 6.65 -7.90 -10.60
C ASN A 55 7.45 -8.93 -9.80
N ASP A 56 7.94 -8.55 -8.61
CA ASP A 56 8.67 -9.44 -7.69
C ASP A 56 8.13 -9.29 -6.26
N ILE A 57 6.93 -9.85 -6.04
CA ILE A 57 6.21 -9.77 -4.77
C ILE A 57 6.98 -10.46 -3.64
N GLU A 58 7.68 -11.56 -3.93
CA GLU A 58 8.46 -12.31 -2.93
C GLU A 58 9.59 -11.48 -2.33
N ALA A 59 10.25 -10.64 -3.13
CA ALA A 59 11.26 -9.70 -2.64
C ALA A 59 10.66 -8.39 -2.10
N ALA A 60 9.54 -7.92 -2.66
CA ALA A 60 8.94 -6.64 -2.33
C ALA A 60 8.15 -6.66 -1.01
N LEU A 61 7.47 -7.77 -0.67
CA LEU A 61 6.65 -7.87 0.54
C LEU A 61 7.48 -7.74 1.84
N PRO A 62 8.62 -8.45 2.00
CA PRO A 62 9.46 -8.30 3.18
C PRO A 62 10.05 -6.90 3.30
N GLN A 63 10.40 -6.27 2.17
CA GLN A 63 10.92 -4.89 2.15
C GLN A 63 9.87 -3.87 2.58
N LEU A 64 8.63 -4.02 2.11
CA LEU A 64 7.50 -3.17 2.48
C LEU A 64 7.24 -3.25 3.98
N LEU A 65 7.14 -4.46 4.52
CA LEU A 65 6.90 -4.70 5.95
C LEU A 65 8.02 -4.09 6.82
N ASN A 66 9.27 -4.17 6.38
CA ASN A 66 10.39 -3.59 7.11
C ASN A 66 10.34 -2.04 7.14
N ARG A 67 9.93 -1.41 6.04
CA ARG A 67 9.77 0.06 5.97
C ARG A 67 8.56 0.55 6.76
N ILE A 68 7.44 -0.18 6.73
CA ILE A 68 6.25 0.11 7.55
C ILE A 68 6.60 0.02 9.03
N LYS A 69 7.31 -1.06 9.45
CA LYS A 69 7.79 -1.23 10.82
C LYS A 69 8.67 -0.06 11.27
N THR A 70 9.61 0.37 10.44
CA THR A 70 10.51 1.50 10.74
C THR A 70 9.74 2.82 10.89
N THR A 71 8.76 3.04 10.00
CA THR A 71 7.90 4.22 9.98
C THR A 71 7.00 4.29 11.22
N PHE A 72 6.50 3.15 11.69
CA PHE A 72 5.70 3.05 12.91
C PHE A 72 6.47 3.55 14.15
N TYR A 73 7.74 3.15 14.29
CA TYR A 73 8.55 3.62 15.42
C TYR A 73 8.81 5.13 15.42
N SER A 74 8.87 5.76 14.25
CA SER A 74 8.97 7.23 14.15
C SER A 74 7.75 7.93 14.76
N SER A 75 6.55 7.36 14.60
CA SER A 75 5.32 7.89 15.22
C SER A 75 5.35 7.76 16.73
N VAL A 76 5.77 6.58 17.22
CA VAL A 76 5.92 6.32 18.64
C VAL A 76 6.92 7.29 19.27
N ALA A 77 8.05 7.56 18.61
CA ALA A 77 9.02 8.56 19.05
C ALA A 77 8.42 9.97 19.12
N GLY A 78 7.61 10.39 18.14
CA GLY A 78 6.93 11.69 18.15
C GLY A 78 5.91 11.82 19.29
N MET A 79 5.12 10.78 19.54
CA MET A 79 4.17 10.74 20.66
C MET A 79 4.88 10.73 22.02
N LEU A 80 5.94 9.94 22.18
CA LEU A 80 6.75 9.94 23.39
C LEU A 80 7.38 11.31 23.64
N THR A 81 7.91 11.95 22.59
CA THR A 81 8.47 13.31 22.69
C THR A 81 7.41 14.31 23.15
N SER A 82 6.18 14.24 22.63
CA SER A 82 5.04 15.06 23.06
C SER A 82 4.68 14.87 24.55
N ILE A 83 4.70 13.62 25.03
CA ILE A 83 4.46 13.31 26.44
C ILE A 83 5.59 13.85 27.32
N VAL A 84 6.85 13.66 26.93
CA VAL A 84 8.00 14.19 27.67
C VAL A 84 7.97 15.72 27.70
N LEU A 85 7.54 16.40 26.64
CA LEU A 85 7.35 17.85 26.64
C LEU A 85 6.26 18.32 27.61
N LYS A 86 5.19 17.55 27.78
CA LYS A 86 4.11 17.84 28.75
C LYS A 86 4.56 17.62 30.19
N VAL A 87 5.22 16.48 30.46
CA VAL A 87 5.54 16.03 31.82
C VAL A 87 6.85 16.63 32.33
N PHE A 88 7.89 16.71 31.49
CA PHE A 88 9.23 17.19 31.86
C PHE A 88 9.69 18.36 30.98
N PRO A 89 8.98 19.48 31.00
CA PRO A 89 9.32 20.61 30.14
C PRO A 89 10.65 21.30 30.47
N ALA A 90 11.11 21.16 31.72
CA ALA A 90 12.42 21.63 32.14
C ALA A 90 13.57 20.91 31.42
N PHE A 91 13.35 19.65 30.99
CA PHE A 91 14.34 18.83 30.29
C PHE A 91 14.74 19.43 28.93
N TYR A 92 13.81 20.08 28.23
CA TYR A 92 14.09 20.77 26.96
C TYR A 92 14.50 22.24 27.13
N GLY A 93 14.77 22.69 28.36
CA GLY A 93 15.16 24.06 28.65
C GLY A 93 14.10 25.10 28.27
N ILE A 94 12.84 24.67 28.15
CA ILE A 94 11.69 25.55 27.97
C ILE A 94 11.47 26.21 29.33
N ARG A 95 12.01 27.43 29.48
CA ARG A 95 11.69 28.26 30.65
C ARG A 95 10.17 28.31 30.73
N THR A 96 9.62 28.04 31.91
CA THR A 96 8.28 28.48 32.29
C THR A 96 8.29 30.01 32.19
N THR A 97 8.17 30.54 30.98
CA THR A 97 7.75 31.91 30.79
C THR A 97 6.35 31.92 31.37
N LYS A 98 6.27 32.46 32.58
CA LYS A 98 5.09 33.01 33.24
C LYS A 98 4.49 34.09 32.33
N ASN A 99 4.04 33.70 31.14
CA ASN A 99 2.99 34.33 30.37
C ASN A 99 1.69 33.71 30.90
N ILE A 100 1.40 33.77 32.21
CA ILE A 100 0.55 34.85 32.73
C ILE A 100 0.44 36.00 31.75
N ASP A 101 -0.51 35.82 30.85
CA ASP A 101 -1.44 36.89 30.48
C ASP A 101 -1.71 37.75 31.73
N ARG A 102 -0.98 38.87 31.86
CA ARG A 102 -1.11 39.86 32.95
C ARG A 102 -2.38 40.68 32.77
N SER A 103 -3.51 40.01 32.58
CA SER A 103 -4.84 40.60 32.61
C SER A 103 -5.66 40.11 33.82
N SER A 104 -5.06 39.31 34.71
CA SER A 104 -5.61 39.10 36.04
C SER A 104 -4.50 38.74 37.02
N PRO A 105 -4.29 39.51 38.11
CA PRO A 105 -3.51 39.00 39.22
C PRO A 105 -4.19 37.71 39.71
N SER A 106 -3.42 36.67 40.01
CA SER A 106 -3.92 35.44 40.62
C SER A 106 -4.83 35.81 41.79
N LYS A 107 -5.98 35.17 41.92
CA LYS A 107 -6.98 35.55 42.92
C LYS A 107 -6.45 35.35 44.34
N GLU A 108 -5.50 34.43 44.55
CA GLU A 108 -4.75 34.33 45.80
C GLU A 108 -3.91 35.58 46.06
N ASP A 109 -3.23 36.13 45.04
CA ASP A 109 -2.45 37.36 45.16
C ASP A 109 -3.34 38.56 45.47
N ARG A 110 -4.56 38.63 44.93
CA ARG A 110 -5.53 39.70 45.24
C ARG A 110 -6.10 39.60 46.64
N ILE A 111 -6.36 38.38 47.14
CA ILE A 111 -6.83 38.18 48.51
C ILE A 111 -5.72 38.52 49.50
N VAL A 112 -4.47 38.11 49.22
CA VAL A 112 -3.31 38.45 50.04
C VAL A 112 -3.02 39.95 50.00
N GLU A 113 -3.13 40.59 48.84
CA GLU A 113 -2.99 42.04 48.68
C GLU A 113 -4.11 42.82 49.38
N LEU A 114 -5.36 42.34 49.35
CA LEU A 114 -6.47 42.96 50.08
C LEU A 114 -6.33 42.76 51.59
N LEU A 115 -5.93 41.58 52.06
CA LEU A 115 -5.67 41.32 53.47
C LEU A 115 -4.50 42.19 53.99
N SER A 116 -3.43 42.31 53.20
CA SER A 116 -2.29 43.19 53.52
C SER A 116 -2.69 44.67 53.56
N ASN A 117 -3.52 45.13 52.61
CA ASN A 117 -4.05 46.50 52.60
C ASN A 117 -5.04 46.75 53.74
N ILE A 118 -5.81 45.75 54.16
CA ILE A 118 -6.73 45.82 55.31
C ILE A 118 -5.93 45.87 56.60
N GLU A 119 -4.91 45.04 56.77
CA GLU A 119 -4.01 45.05 57.94
C GLU A 119 -3.31 46.42 58.10
N GLN A 120 -2.78 46.96 57.00
CA GLN A 120 -2.12 48.27 56.98
C GLN A 120 -3.09 49.43 57.30
N LYS A 121 -4.35 49.35 56.85
CA LYS A 121 -5.36 50.38 57.11
C LYS A 121 -6.02 50.25 58.47
N ILE A 122 -6.20 49.05 59.02
CA ILE A 122 -6.70 48.84 60.39
C ILE A 122 -5.71 49.40 61.42
N GLY A 123 -4.39 49.32 61.16
CA GLY A 123 -3.37 49.95 62.01
C GLY A 123 -3.42 51.48 62.04
N THR A 124 -4.19 52.13 61.17
CA THR A 124 -4.27 53.59 61.03
C THR A 124 -5.69 54.17 61.04
N ALA A 125 -6.73 53.33 60.99
CA ALA A 125 -8.12 53.75 60.88
C ALA A 125 -8.80 53.84 62.26
N THR A 126 -9.12 55.06 62.68
CA THR A 126 -9.72 55.36 63.99
C THR A 126 -11.26 55.47 63.95
N SER A 127 -11.93 55.16 62.82
CA SER A 127 -13.39 55.40 62.66
C SER A 127 -14.17 54.19 62.14
N SER A 128 -15.26 53.85 62.84
CA SER A 128 -16.15 52.68 62.61
C SER A 128 -16.67 52.56 61.18
N GLU A 129 -16.98 53.70 60.53
CA GLU A 129 -17.56 53.74 59.18
C GLU A 129 -16.64 53.16 58.10
N THR A 130 -15.32 53.24 58.28
CA THR A 130 -14.36 52.61 57.34
C THR A 130 -14.29 51.09 57.50
N ILE A 131 -14.51 50.57 58.71
CA ILE A 131 -14.52 49.13 58.98
C ILE A 131 -15.78 48.50 58.40
N ASP A 132 -16.95 49.13 58.56
CA ASP A 132 -18.22 48.62 58.03
C ASP A 132 -18.24 48.59 56.50
N ASN A 133 -17.70 49.62 55.85
CA ASN A 133 -17.58 49.67 54.40
C ASN A 133 -16.63 48.59 53.84
N LEU A 134 -15.54 48.30 54.55
CA LEU A 134 -14.64 47.21 54.19
C LEU A 134 -15.32 45.85 54.37
N PHE A 135 -16.03 45.65 55.46
CA PHE A 135 -16.74 44.40 55.75
C PHE A 135 -17.81 44.11 54.70
N ASN A 136 -18.60 45.13 54.33
CA ASN A 136 -19.61 45.03 53.29
C ASN A 136 -19.00 44.72 51.91
N LYS A 137 -17.87 45.33 51.57
CA LYS A 137 -17.16 45.09 50.31
C LYS A 137 -16.55 43.68 50.25
N LEU A 138 -16.07 43.17 51.39
CA LEU A 138 -15.54 41.81 51.52
C LEU A 138 -16.66 40.78 51.36
N ASN A 139 -17.79 41.00 52.03
CA ASN A 139 -18.94 40.12 51.99
C ASN A 139 -19.56 40.05 50.58
N THR A 140 -19.74 41.18 49.92
CA THR A 140 -20.21 41.23 48.52
C THR A 140 -19.25 40.52 47.56
N THR A 141 -17.94 40.76 47.68
CA THR A 141 -16.94 40.08 46.83
C THR A 141 -16.92 38.57 47.03
N LEU A 142 -17.08 38.09 48.27
CA LEU A 142 -17.15 36.67 48.59
C LEU A 142 -18.39 36.02 47.97
N ILE A 143 -19.56 36.65 48.09
CA ILE A 143 -20.83 36.16 47.53
C ILE A 143 -20.74 36.08 46.00
N GLU A 144 -20.23 37.12 45.34
CA GLU A 144 -20.05 37.15 43.89
C GLU A 144 -19.12 36.02 43.42
N SER A 145 -18.02 35.80 44.15
CA SER A 145 -17.05 34.75 43.83
C SER A 145 -17.64 33.34 43.94
N HIS A 146 -18.45 33.09 44.97
CA HIS A 146 -19.12 31.81 45.19
C HIS A 146 -20.18 31.54 44.12
N LYS A 147 -20.97 32.55 43.75
CA LYS A 147 -21.98 32.44 42.69
C LYS A 147 -21.34 32.06 41.35
N GLN A 148 -20.22 32.69 41.02
CA GLN A 148 -19.47 32.43 39.78
C GLN A 148 -18.78 31.05 39.76
N GLN A 149 -18.58 30.43 40.92
CA GLN A 149 -18.08 29.06 41.04
C GLN A 149 -19.20 28.03 40.84
N ILE A 150 -20.40 28.32 41.33
CA ILE A 150 -21.59 27.48 41.14
C ILE A 150 -21.96 27.41 39.66
N GLU A 151 -22.05 28.55 38.95
CA GLU A 151 -22.38 28.58 37.51
C GLU A 151 -21.37 27.77 36.66
N ARG A 152 -20.07 27.85 36.98
CA ARG A 152 -19.06 27.02 36.29
C ARG A 152 -19.21 25.53 36.55
N THR A 153 -19.79 25.14 37.69
CA THR A 153 -20.05 23.74 38.03
C THR A 153 -21.21 23.20 37.18
N ASP A 154 -22.23 24.02 36.94
CA ASP A 154 -23.34 23.70 36.04
C ASP A 154 -22.87 23.58 34.58
N GLU A 155 -22.01 24.49 34.10
CA GLU A 155 -21.39 24.36 32.77
C GLU A 155 -20.57 23.08 32.62
N LEU A 156 -19.84 22.68 33.67
CA LEU A 156 -19.07 21.44 33.68
C LEU A 156 -19.98 20.20 33.58
N SER A 157 -21.14 20.25 34.23
CA SER A 157 -22.15 19.19 34.14
C SER A 157 -22.68 19.04 32.71
N HIS A 158 -22.95 20.17 32.03
CA HIS A 158 -23.37 20.18 30.63
C HIS A 158 -22.30 19.68 29.67
N ILE A 159 -21.03 20.02 29.90
CA ILE A 159 -19.89 19.51 29.11
C ILE A 159 -19.79 18.00 29.27
N ASN A 160 -19.88 17.49 30.50
CA ASN A 160 -19.84 16.05 30.77
C ASN A 160 -21.01 15.31 30.11
N GLN A 161 -22.20 15.91 30.12
CA GLN A 161 -23.37 15.32 29.46
C GLN A 161 -23.22 15.27 27.94
N LYS A 162 -22.79 16.37 27.30
CA LYS A 162 -22.51 16.38 25.85
C LYS A 162 -21.41 15.39 25.46
N LEU A 163 -20.40 15.23 26.31
CA LEU A 163 -19.34 14.24 26.11
C LEU A 163 -19.90 12.81 26.19
N SER A 164 -20.74 12.52 27.18
CA SER A 164 -21.41 11.22 27.33
C SER A 164 -22.26 10.87 26.11
N ASP A 165 -23.06 11.82 25.62
CA ASP A 165 -23.89 11.62 24.43
C ASP A 165 -23.05 11.41 23.17
N SER A 166 -21.94 12.15 23.03
CA SER A 166 -20.98 11.97 21.94
C SER A 166 -20.32 10.59 21.98
N LEU A 167 -19.94 10.11 23.17
CA LEU A 167 -19.36 8.78 23.36
C LEU A 167 -20.36 7.66 23.02
N LYS A 168 -21.64 7.83 23.38
CA LYS A 168 -22.71 6.89 22.97
C LYS A 168 -22.91 6.88 21.45
N ALA A 169 -22.92 8.05 20.82
CA ALA A 169 -23.03 8.17 19.37
C ALA A 169 -21.86 7.46 18.66
N ILE A 170 -20.63 7.64 19.16
CA ILE A 170 -19.45 6.93 18.66
C ILE A 170 -19.59 5.42 18.84
N GLY A 171 -20.01 4.96 20.03
CA GLY A 171 -20.22 3.52 20.29
C GLY A 171 -21.19 2.88 19.32
N THR A 172 -22.35 3.51 19.08
CA THR A 172 -23.34 3.00 18.11
C THR A 172 -22.85 3.04 16.67
N ALA A 173 -22.03 4.03 16.29
CA ALA A 173 -21.43 4.09 14.96
C ALA A 173 -20.40 2.96 14.74
N ILE A 174 -19.59 2.65 15.77
CA ILE A 174 -18.63 1.53 15.74
C ILE A 174 -19.37 0.20 15.63
N GLU A 175 -20.47 0.02 16.37
CA GLU A 175 -21.27 -1.20 16.32
C GLU A 175 -21.90 -1.42 14.94
N LYS A 176 -22.53 -0.39 14.37
CA LYS A 176 -23.07 -0.44 13.00
C LYS A 176 -21.99 -0.71 11.96
N TRP A 177 -20.81 -0.10 12.11
CA TRP A 177 -19.68 -0.35 11.23
C TRP A 177 -19.19 -1.81 11.35
N GLY A 178 -19.10 -2.35 12.56
CA GLY A 178 -18.76 -3.76 12.80
C GLY A 178 -19.77 -4.73 12.19
N GLU A 179 -21.07 -4.44 12.31
CA GLU A 179 -22.11 -5.28 11.73
C GLU A 179 -22.12 -5.22 10.19
N ASN A 180 -21.95 -4.03 9.61
CA ASN A 180 -21.90 -3.84 8.17
C ASN A 180 -20.67 -4.49 7.55
N THR A 181 -19.49 -4.30 8.16
CA THR A 181 -18.24 -4.92 7.69
C THR A 181 -18.35 -6.45 7.73
N ASN A 182 -18.90 -7.03 8.79
CA ASN A 182 -19.08 -8.49 8.89
C ASN A 182 -20.00 -9.03 7.79
N LYS A 183 -21.11 -8.35 7.48
CA LYS A 183 -22.02 -8.73 6.39
C LYS A 183 -21.36 -8.62 5.02
N THR A 184 -20.71 -7.49 4.73
CA THR A 184 -20.00 -7.28 3.46
C THR A 184 -18.90 -8.31 3.26
N HIS A 185 -18.08 -8.56 4.29
CA HIS A 185 -17.04 -9.58 4.23
C HIS A 185 -17.61 -10.97 3.91
N HIS A 186 -18.68 -11.40 4.59
CA HIS A 186 -19.26 -12.72 4.34
C HIS A 186 -19.77 -12.87 2.89
N THR A 187 -20.48 -11.87 2.38
CA THR A 187 -20.96 -11.86 0.98
C THR A 187 -19.81 -11.85 -0.02
N ASP A 188 -18.77 -11.06 0.23
CA ASP A 188 -17.60 -11.01 -0.65
C ASP A 188 -16.84 -12.34 -0.66
N TYR A 189 -16.65 -13.00 0.50
CA TYR A 189 -16.03 -14.31 0.58
C TYR A 189 -16.81 -15.37 -0.21
N GLU A 190 -18.14 -15.41 -0.09
CA GLU A 190 -18.96 -16.36 -0.86
C GLU A 190 -18.88 -16.12 -2.37
N ASN A 191 -18.90 -14.85 -2.79
CA ASN A 191 -18.83 -14.48 -4.20
C ASN A 191 -17.46 -14.81 -4.80
N ILE A 192 -16.38 -14.51 -4.09
CA ILE A 192 -15.01 -14.86 -4.51
C ILE A 192 -14.87 -16.38 -4.65
N ASN A 193 -15.39 -17.16 -3.69
CA ASN A 193 -15.28 -18.61 -3.74
C ASN A 193 -16.10 -19.23 -4.90
N LYS A 194 -17.28 -18.67 -5.18
CA LYS A 194 -18.07 -19.05 -6.37
C LYS A 194 -17.36 -18.71 -7.67
N GLN A 195 -16.73 -17.53 -7.76
CA GLN A 195 -15.95 -17.16 -8.94
C GLN A 195 -14.73 -18.07 -9.12
N GLN A 196 -14.04 -18.42 -8.03
CA GLN A 196 -12.90 -19.33 -8.07
C GLN A 196 -13.29 -20.72 -8.59
N SER A 197 -14.41 -21.29 -8.13
CA SER A 197 -14.85 -22.61 -8.60
C SER A 197 -15.25 -22.61 -10.08
N VAL A 198 -15.84 -21.52 -10.57
CA VAL A 198 -16.12 -21.34 -12.00
C VAL A 198 -14.82 -21.26 -12.80
N LEU A 199 -13.85 -20.46 -12.35
CA LEU A 199 -12.53 -20.35 -13.00
C LEU A 199 -11.81 -21.69 -13.05
N ASP A 200 -11.81 -22.46 -11.96
CA ASP A 200 -11.20 -23.79 -11.92
C ASP A 200 -11.86 -24.74 -12.93
N SER A 201 -13.19 -24.70 -13.05
CA SER A 201 -13.91 -25.51 -14.03
C SER A 201 -13.58 -25.13 -15.49
N GLU A 202 -13.38 -23.83 -15.75
CA GLU A 202 -13.02 -23.31 -17.07
C GLU A 202 -11.58 -23.68 -17.44
N ILE A 203 -10.64 -23.60 -16.49
CA ILE A 203 -9.26 -24.07 -16.66
C ILE A 203 -9.23 -25.57 -16.97
N ILE A 204 -10.02 -26.40 -16.27
CA ILE A 204 -10.10 -27.84 -16.55
C ILE A 204 -10.61 -28.09 -17.97
N ASN A 205 -11.66 -27.38 -18.39
CA ASN A 205 -12.23 -27.53 -19.73
C ASN A 205 -11.26 -27.06 -20.84
N LEU A 206 -10.58 -25.93 -20.63
CA LEU A 206 -9.54 -25.44 -21.53
C LEU A 206 -8.38 -26.43 -21.65
N ASN A 207 -7.91 -26.99 -20.53
CA ASN A 207 -6.87 -28.03 -20.56
C ASN A 207 -7.32 -29.28 -21.31
N ALA A 208 -8.56 -29.73 -21.11
CA ALA A 208 -9.11 -30.86 -21.85
C ALA A 208 -9.18 -30.59 -23.36
N SER A 209 -9.59 -29.37 -23.74
CA SER A 209 -9.65 -28.92 -25.13
C SER A 209 -8.26 -28.83 -25.77
N CYS A 210 -7.27 -28.27 -25.07
CA CYS A 210 -5.87 -28.24 -25.51
C CYS A 210 -5.31 -29.65 -25.72
N LYS A 211 -5.60 -30.59 -24.80
CA LYS A 211 -5.18 -32.00 -24.94
C LYS A 211 -5.81 -32.66 -26.16
N LYS A 212 -7.10 -32.39 -26.42
CA LYS A 212 -7.80 -32.90 -27.60
C LYS A 212 -7.19 -32.33 -28.89
N LEU A 213 -6.84 -31.05 -28.90
CA LEU A 213 -6.19 -30.40 -30.04
C LEU A 213 -4.80 -31.01 -30.29
N ASP A 214 -4.02 -31.25 -29.24
CA ASP A 214 -2.70 -31.89 -29.36
C ASP A 214 -2.79 -33.29 -29.98
N LEU A 215 -3.77 -34.10 -29.54
CA LEU A 215 -4.06 -35.40 -30.16
C LEU A 215 -4.46 -35.28 -31.63
N MET A 216 -5.30 -34.29 -31.99
CA MET A 216 -5.67 -34.05 -33.39
C MET A 216 -4.46 -33.64 -34.24
N ILE A 217 -3.58 -32.78 -33.72
CA ILE A 217 -2.37 -32.35 -34.41
C ILE A 217 -1.46 -33.55 -34.65
N ASN A 218 -1.23 -34.38 -33.63
CA ASN A 218 -0.39 -35.57 -33.75
C ASN A 218 -0.97 -36.59 -34.74
N ASN A 219 -2.26 -36.89 -34.66
CA ASN A 219 -2.92 -37.78 -35.62
C ASN A 219 -2.87 -37.22 -37.05
N THR A 220 -3.06 -35.92 -37.22
CA THR A 220 -2.99 -35.27 -38.54
C THR A 220 -1.57 -35.33 -39.09
N LYS A 221 -0.56 -35.13 -38.25
CA LYS A 221 0.85 -35.26 -38.62
C LYS A 221 1.17 -36.68 -39.08
N GLU A 222 0.76 -37.69 -38.32
CA GLU A 222 0.94 -39.10 -38.69
C GLU A 222 0.28 -39.41 -40.03
N LEU A 223 -0.98 -39.00 -40.22
CA LEU A 223 -1.71 -39.22 -41.46
C LEU A 223 -1.05 -38.50 -42.66
N LEU A 224 -0.62 -37.26 -42.49
CA LEU A 224 0.10 -36.54 -43.55
C LEU A 224 1.43 -37.21 -43.90
N GLN A 225 2.16 -37.72 -42.90
CA GLN A 225 3.41 -38.41 -43.11
C GLN A 225 3.20 -39.74 -43.84
N GLU A 226 2.16 -40.50 -43.49
CA GLU A 226 1.77 -41.72 -44.19
C GLU A 226 1.37 -41.42 -45.65
N GLN A 227 0.56 -40.38 -45.90
CA GLN A 227 0.17 -39.97 -47.25
C GLN A 227 1.38 -39.54 -48.07
N MET A 228 2.32 -38.78 -47.50
CA MET A 228 3.55 -38.39 -48.20
C MET A 228 4.40 -39.61 -48.57
N ASN A 229 4.62 -40.54 -47.64
CA ASN A 229 5.38 -41.76 -47.91
C ASN A 229 4.73 -42.60 -49.02
N ASN A 230 3.41 -42.77 -48.98
CA ASN A 230 2.67 -43.51 -50.01
C ASN A 230 2.74 -42.83 -51.39
N VAL A 231 2.71 -41.48 -51.43
CA VAL A 231 2.86 -40.72 -52.68
C VAL A 231 4.29 -40.86 -53.22
N GLU A 232 5.30 -40.76 -52.34
CA GLU A 232 6.71 -40.94 -52.71
C GLU A 232 6.97 -42.33 -53.28
N GLU A 233 6.50 -43.39 -52.62
CA GLU A 233 6.64 -44.77 -53.11
C GLU A 233 6.00 -44.97 -54.49
N ARG A 234 4.80 -44.42 -54.69
CA ARG A 234 4.11 -44.45 -56.00
C ARG A 234 4.87 -43.68 -57.08
N PHE A 235 5.47 -42.53 -56.71
CA PHE A 235 6.29 -41.74 -57.64
C PHE A 235 7.54 -42.51 -58.05
N VAL A 236 8.27 -43.08 -57.09
CA VAL A 236 9.47 -43.90 -57.35
C VAL A 236 9.13 -45.08 -58.25
N THR A 237 8.09 -45.85 -57.91
CA THR A 237 7.64 -46.99 -58.72
C THR A 237 7.32 -46.58 -60.16
N LYS A 238 6.69 -45.40 -60.35
CA LYS A 238 6.36 -44.90 -61.68
C LYS A 238 7.59 -44.43 -62.45
N LEU A 239 8.56 -43.79 -61.79
CA LEU A 239 9.84 -43.43 -62.40
C LEU A 239 10.60 -44.68 -62.85
N ASP A 240 10.64 -45.72 -62.04
CA ASP A 240 11.28 -47.00 -62.39
C ASP A 240 10.62 -47.62 -63.63
N SER A 241 9.28 -47.69 -63.66
CA SER A 241 8.55 -48.20 -64.83
C SER A 241 8.78 -47.38 -66.11
N MET A 242 8.90 -46.04 -66.00
CA MET A 242 9.24 -45.17 -67.13
C MET A 242 10.68 -45.38 -67.59
N GLN A 243 11.60 -45.62 -66.65
CA GLN A 243 12.99 -45.92 -66.96
C GLN A 243 13.12 -47.26 -67.71
N GLU A 244 12.44 -48.31 -67.24
CA GLU A 244 12.39 -49.61 -67.92
C GLU A 244 11.77 -49.50 -69.33
N PHE A 245 10.69 -48.73 -69.48
CA PHE A 245 10.10 -48.46 -70.78
C PHE A 245 11.08 -47.75 -71.73
N SER A 246 11.79 -46.73 -71.23
CA SER A 246 12.82 -46.02 -72.00
C SER A 246 13.97 -46.94 -72.41
N GLN A 247 14.44 -47.82 -71.51
CA GLN A 247 15.46 -48.83 -71.83
C GLN A 247 14.98 -49.82 -72.89
N THR A 248 13.71 -50.24 -72.81
CA THR A 248 13.08 -51.12 -73.80
C THR A 248 13.01 -50.45 -75.17
N LEU A 249 12.59 -49.18 -75.24
CA LEU A 249 12.60 -48.40 -76.48
C LEU A 249 14.02 -48.29 -77.07
N LEU A 250 15.02 -47.99 -76.24
CA LEU A 250 16.42 -47.94 -76.69
C LEU A 250 16.89 -49.30 -77.24
N ALA A 251 16.51 -50.41 -76.62
CA ALA A 251 16.84 -51.75 -77.09
C ALA A 251 16.19 -52.06 -78.44
N ILE A 252 14.90 -51.70 -78.61
CA ILE A 252 14.19 -51.86 -79.88
C ILE A 252 14.83 -51.01 -80.98
N VAL A 253 15.12 -49.74 -80.71
CA VAL A 253 15.78 -48.85 -81.69
C VAL A 253 17.15 -49.37 -82.09
N ARG A 254 17.96 -49.86 -81.13
CA ARG A 254 19.25 -50.48 -81.44
C ARG A 254 19.09 -51.71 -82.32
N LYS A 255 18.14 -52.59 -82.00
CA LYS A 255 17.86 -53.80 -82.80
C LYS A 255 17.41 -53.44 -84.22
N LEU A 256 16.49 -52.49 -84.37
CA LEU A 256 16.05 -52.00 -85.69
C LEU A 256 17.22 -51.39 -86.48
N THR A 257 18.11 -50.64 -85.83
CA THR A 257 19.31 -50.06 -86.47
C THR A 257 20.31 -51.15 -86.89
N GLN A 258 20.50 -52.18 -86.06
CA GLN A 258 21.36 -53.32 -86.38
C GLN A 258 20.79 -54.14 -87.54
N ASP A 259 19.49 -54.46 -87.50
CA ASP A 259 18.80 -55.19 -88.56
C ASP A 259 18.84 -54.41 -89.89
N HIS A 260 18.60 -53.09 -89.85
CA HIS A 260 18.72 -52.22 -91.02
C HIS A 260 20.14 -52.24 -91.62
N ASN A 261 21.17 -52.13 -90.77
CA ASN A 261 22.57 -52.18 -91.21
C ASN A 261 22.97 -53.57 -91.74
N ALA A 262 22.42 -54.66 -91.19
CA ALA A 262 22.65 -56.01 -91.66
C ALA A 262 22.05 -56.22 -93.07
N ILE A 263 20.85 -55.69 -93.30
CA ILE A 263 20.20 -55.70 -94.62
C ILE A 263 21.02 -54.90 -95.63
N LEU A 264 21.49 -53.70 -95.28
CA LEU A 264 22.35 -52.90 -96.15
C LEU A 264 23.67 -53.62 -96.52
N LYS A 265 24.28 -54.33 -95.56
CA LYS A 265 25.48 -55.15 -95.83
C LYS A 265 25.18 -56.34 -96.74
N GLN A 266 24.06 -57.03 -96.55
CA GLN A 266 23.64 -58.12 -97.43
C GLN A 266 23.42 -57.63 -98.87
N GLN A 267 22.78 -56.46 -99.04
CA GLN A 267 22.58 -55.85 -100.36
C GLN A 267 23.89 -55.38 -101.01
N HIS A 268 24.89 -54.93 -100.25
CA HIS A 268 26.21 -54.59 -100.79
C HIS A 268 27.07 -55.83 -101.13
N SER A 269 26.93 -56.94 -100.40
CA SER A 269 27.65 -58.19 -100.72
C SER A 269 27.14 -58.91 -101.98
N GLU A 270 25.92 -58.63 -102.45
CA GLU A 270 25.40 -59.14 -103.73
C GLU A 270 25.81 -58.28 -104.95
N GLN A 271 26.51 -57.16 -104.75
CA GLN A 271 26.89 -56.23 -105.82
C GLN A 271 28.40 -56.13 -106.10
N GLU A 272 29.27 -56.88 -105.41
CA GLU A 272 30.70 -56.98 -105.78
C GLU A 272 30.96 -58.17 -106.73
N PRO A 273 31.52 -57.94 -107.94
CA PRO A 273 31.82 -59.02 -108.88
C PRO A 273 33.12 -59.75 -108.48
N PRO A 274 33.23 -61.09 -108.68
CA PRO A 274 34.54 -61.72 -108.82
C PRO A 274 35.15 -61.29 -110.16
N LYS A 275 36.47 -61.10 -110.17
CA LYS A 275 37.34 -60.80 -111.33
C LYS A 275 36.74 -61.04 -112.72
#